data_AF-A0A8K1LJZ1-F1
#
_entry.id   AF-A0A8K1LJZ1-F1
#
_cell.length_a   1.000
_cell.length_b   1.000
_cell.length_c   1.000
_cell.angle_alpha   90.00
_cell.angle_beta   90.00
_cell.angle_gamma   90.00
#
_symmetry.space_group_name_H-M   'P 1'
#
loop_
_entity.id
_entity.type
_entity.pdbx_description
1 polymer ?
#
loop_
_entity_poly.entity_id
_entity_poly.type
_entity_poly.pdbx_seq_one_letter_code
_entity_poly.pdbx_strand_id
1 'polypeptide(L)'
;MYWTSIIHPVKSFTWSLEGCILPSPVSFTESLNYSQARHRACNGPYYHCLCAASKDKSAEWAITQWFFPLETIYSGGFESERKEKEEEEEEEEEEEEEEEEEEEEEEEEEEEEEEEEEEEEEEEEEEEEEEEEEEEEEEEEEEEEEEEEEEEEEEEEEEEEEEEEEEEEEEEEEEEEEEEEEEEEEEEEEEEEEEEEEEEEEEEEEEEEEEEEEEGED
;
A
#
# COMPACT_ATOMS: atom_id res chain seq x y z
N MET A 1 -14.04 -35.83 21.71
CA MET A 1 -13.51 -35.76 23.10
C MET A 1 -12.85 -34.39 23.31
N TYR A 2 -13.59 -33.48 23.95
CA TYR A 2 -13.22 -32.18 24.56
C TYR A 2 -12.13 -31.33 23.91
N TRP A 3 -12.55 -30.39 23.05
CA TRP A 3 -11.90 -29.08 22.94
C TRP A 3 -12.87 -28.03 23.50
N THR A 4 -12.53 -27.54 24.69
CA THR A 4 -13.28 -26.51 25.41
C THR A 4 -13.01 -25.15 24.81
N SER A 5 -14.09 -24.41 24.52
CA SER A 5 -14.12 -23.00 24.14
C SER A 5 -13.16 -22.14 24.96
N ILE A 6 -12.39 -21.30 24.27
CA ILE A 6 -11.68 -20.18 24.89
C ILE A 6 -12.17 -18.91 24.18
N ILE A 7 -13.25 -18.35 24.72
CA ILE A 7 -13.71 -17.00 24.40
C ILE A 7 -12.71 -16.03 25.05
N HIS A 8 -11.90 -15.36 24.23
CA HIS A 8 -11.14 -14.20 24.68
C HIS A 8 -11.91 -12.91 24.38
N PRO A 9 -12.07 -12.01 25.36
CA PRO A 9 -12.77 -10.75 25.16
C PRO A 9 -11.90 -9.79 24.34
N VAL A 10 -12.42 -9.38 23.19
CA VAL A 10 -11.85 -8.33 22.35
C VAL A 10 -11.84 -7.03 23.15
N LYS A 11 -10.66 -6.64 23.65
CA LYS A 11 -10.45 -5.31 24.22
C LYS A 11 -10.23 -4.37 23.04
N SER A 12 -11.29 -3.66 22.67
CA SER A 12 -11.27 -2.48 21.82
C SER A 12 -10.15 -1.52 22.27
N PHE A 13 -9.06 -1.49 21.52
CA PHE A 13 -7.92 -0.61 21.76
C PHE A 13 -8.11 0.63 20.88
N THR A 14 -8.81 1.63 21.42
CA THR A 14 -8.93 2.95 20.79
C THR A 14 -7.57 3.65 20.87
N TRP A 15 -6.82 3.67 19.76
CA TRP A 15 -5.69 4.57 19.62
C TRP A 15 -6.23 5.98 19.37
N SER A 16 -6.10 6.80 20.41
CA SER A 16 -6.36 8.23 20.37
C SER A 16 -5.29 8.90 19.51
N LEU A 17 -5.72 9.42 18.35
CA LEU A 17 -4.99 10.36 17.47
C LEU A 17 -4.80 11.71 18.17
N GLU A 18 -4.00 11.75 19.24
CA GLU A 18 -3.56 13.01 19.85
C GLU A 18 -2.03 13.12 19.81
N GLY A 19 -1.55 13.68 18.71
CA GLY A 19 -0.53 14.71 18.75
C GLY A 19 0.91 14.26 18.61
N CYS A 20 1.51 14.57 17.46
CA CYS A 20 2.85 15.13 17.33
C CYS A 20 2.98 15.75 15.92
N ILE A 21 3.01 17.09 15.81
CA ILE A 21 4.21 17.91 15.58
C ILE A 21 4.19 18.43 14.14
N LEU A 22 4.08 19.74 13.96
CA LEU A 22 4.92 20.47 13.00
C LEU A 22 5.20 21.87 13.58
N PRO A 23 6.46 22.21 13.94
CA PRO A 23 6.84 23.60 14.10
C PRO A 23 6.86 24.27 12.71
N SER A 24 6.33 25.49 12.63
CA SER A 24 6.33 26.28 11.41
C SER A 24 7.75 26.52 10.88
N PRO A 25 7.98 26.51 9.56
CA PRO A 25 9.24 26.96 8.99
C PRO A 25 9.46 28.43 9.36
N VAL A 26 10.55 28.65 10.08
CA VAL A 26 11.06 29.96 10.42
C VAL A 26 11.48 30.62 9.12
N SER A 27 10.79 31.69 8.75
CA SER A 27 11.14 32.56 7.64
C SER A 27 12.58 33.05 7.82
N PHE A 28 13.49 32.49 7.04
CA PHE A 28 14.84 33.00 6.81
C PHE A 28 14.74 34.26 5.96
N THR A 29 14.47 35.39 6.61
CA THR A 29 14.62 36.70 6.00
C THR A 29 15.75 37.44 6.69
N GLU A 30 16.52 38.16 5.87
CA GLU A 30 17.49 39.20 6.23
C GLU A 30 18.96 38.77 6.29
N SER A 31 19.48 38.42 5.11
CA SER A 31 20.81 38.89 4.72
C SER A 31 20.73 40.40 4.44
N LEU A 32 21.06 41.21 5.44
CA LEU A 32 21.22 42.66 5.28
C LEU A 32 22.52 43.13 5.95
N ASN A 33 23.36 43.75 5.11
CA ASN A 33 24.38 44.74 5.43
C ASN A 33 25.73 44.24 6.00
N TYR A 34 26.61 43.78 5.10
CA TYR A 34 28.06 43.82 5.32
C TYR A 34 28.81 44.72 4.30
N SER A 35 28.16 45.74 3.71
CA SER A 35 28.85 46.69 2.82
C SER A 35 28.97 48.12 3.38
N GLN A 36 28.55 48.36 4.62
CA GLN A 36 28.48 49.72 5.18
C GLN A 36 29.07 49.85 6.59
N ALA A 37 30.34 49.44 6.79
CA ALA A 37 31.02 49.70 8.07
C ALA A 37 32.56 49.85 8.03
N ARG A 38 33.16 50.37 6.95
CA ARG A 38 34.55 50.87 6.99
C ARG A 38 34.77 52.24 6.35
N HIS A 39 33.80 53.15 6.53
CA HIS A 39 34.08 54.60 6.50
C HIS A 39 34.41 55.09 7.91
N ARG A 40 35.62 54.79 8.42
CA ARG A 40 36.24 55.50 9.56
C ARG A 40 37.65 54.96 9.84
N ALA A 41 38.66 55.64 9.29
CA ALA A 41 39.89 56.04 10.00
C ALA A 41 40.99 56.38 8.99
N CYS A 42 41.02 57.63 8.55
CA CYS A 42 42.27 58.38 8.35
C CYS A 42 42.02 59.85 8.71
N ASN A 43 41.61 60.08 9.97
CA ASN A 43 41.95 61.31 10.68
C ASN A 43 43.40 61.15 11.16
N GLY A 44 44.35 61.55 10.33
CA GLY A 44 45.78 61.56 10.64
C GLY A 44 46.42 62.82 10.06
N PRO A 45 46.94 63.74 10.90
CA PRO A 45 47.31 65.10 10.50
C PRO A 45 48.72 65.13 9.95
N TYR A 46 48.89 64.74 8.69
CA TYR A 46 50.12 65.00 7.95
C TYR A 46 49.76 65.77 6.68
N TYR A 47 50.33 66.98 6.60
CA TYR A 47 50.36 67.86 5.43
C TYR A 47 49.01 68.52 5.13
N HIS A 48 48.66 69.56 5.88
CA HIS A 48 49.24 70.89 5.66
C HIS A 48 49.22 71.26 4.17
N CYS A 49 48.09 71.86 3.80
CA CYS A 49 47.97 72.86 2.78
C CYS A 49 49.28 73.63 2.56
N LEU A 50 49.94 73.32 1.45
CA LEU A 50 50.89 74.22 0.77
C LEU A 50 50.31 74.54 -0.61
N CYS A 51 49.08 75.03 -0.62
CA CYS A 51 48.60 75.91 -1.67
C CYS A 51 48.71 77.35 -1.15
N ALA A 52 49.92 77.90 -1.17
CA ALA A 52 50.09 79.34 -1.12
C ALA A 52 51.35 79.77 -1.87
N ALA A 53 51.09 80.38 -3.02
CA ALA A 53 51.80 81.56 -3.49
C ALA A 53 53.30 81.41 -3.81
N SER A 54 53.53 81.08 -5.08
CA SER A 54 54.05 82.04 -6.06
C SER A 54 55.18 83.00 -5.65
N LYS A 55 56.18 83.02 -6.54
CA LYS A 55 57.11 84.12 -6.88
C LYS A 55 58.44 84.07 -6.14
N ASP A 56 59.37 83.31 -6.69
CA ASP A 56 60.44 83.98 -7.42
C ASP A 56 61.07 83.06 -8.48
N LYS A 57 61.14 83.58 -9.71
CA LYS A 57 61.85 83.01 -10.85
C LYS A 57 63.17 83.76 -10.92
N SER A 58 64.29 83.14 -10.57
CA SER A 58 65.62 83.55 -11.05
C SER A 58 66.70 82.88 -10.20
N ALA A 59 67.60 82.14 -10.87
CA ALA A 59 68.68 81.35 -10.30
C ALA A 59 68.14 80.13 -9.54
N GLU A 60 68.36 78.90 -10.01
CA GLU A 60 69.68 78.33 -10.18
C GLU A 60 69.75 77.42 -11.42
N TRP A 61 70.19 77.99 -12.55
CA TRP A 61 70.59 77.25 -13.76
C TRP A 61 72.04 76.71 -13.66
N ALA A 62 72.43 76.01 -12.57
CA ALA A 62 73.86 75.67 -12.44
C ALA A 62 74.29 74.40 -11.67
N ILE A 63 73.42 73.58 -11.06
CA ILE A 63 73.88 72.44 -10.23
C ILE A 63 73.06 71.15 -10.42
N THR A 64 72.76 70.75 -11.65
CA THR A 64 72.37 69.36 -11.96
C THR A 64 73.00 68.81 -13.24
N GLN A 65 74.01 69.52 -13.76
CA GLN A 65 74.62 69.18 -15.06
C GLN A 65 75.70 68.08 -14.96
N TRP A 66 76.11 67.61 -13.77
CA TRP A 66 77.24 66.67 -13.61
C TRP A 66 77.04 65.62 -12.51
N PHE A 67 75.79 65.24 -12.22
CA PHE A 67 75.47 64.08 -11.37
C PHE A 67 74.37 63.28 -12.07
N PHE A 68 74.81 62.63 -13.16
CA PHE A 68 74.42 61.33 -13.71
C PHE A 68 73.03 60.76 -13.33
N PRO A 69 72.32 60.11 -14.27
CA PRO A 69 72.75 58.72 -14.43
C PRO A 69 72.71 58.18 -15.86
N LEU A 70 73.73 57.37 -16.13
CA LEU A 70 73.80 56.31 -17.12
C LEU A 70 72.69 55.24 -16.93
N GLU A 71 71.65 55.50 -16.15
CA GLU A 71 70.53 54.56 -15.90
C GLU A 71 69.49 54.58 -17.01
N THR A 72 69.48 55.59 -17.88
CA THR A 72 68.45 55.74 -18.93
C THR A 72 68.64 54.83 -20.15
N ILE A 73 69.72 54.04 -20.21
CA ILE A 73 69.90 53.01 -21.26
C ILE A 73 69.61 51.60 -20.71
N TYR A 74 69.34 51.47 -19.40
CA TYR A 74 68.98 50.20 -18.75
C TYR A 74 67.52 50.23 -18.26
N SER A 75 66.60 50.78 -19.05
CA SER A 75 65.17 50.83 -18.69
C SER A 75 64.24 50.26 -19.76
N GLY A 76 64.75 49.90 -20.94
CA GLY A 76 63.94 49.31 -22.02
C GLY A 76 63.79 47.78 -21.96
N GLY A 77 64.41 47.10 -20.99
CA GLY A 77 64.28 45.65 -20.82
C GLY A 77 63.17 45.22 -19.84
N PHE A 78 62.76 46.11 -18.93
CA PHE A 78 61.81 45.78 -17.85
C PHE A 78 60.33 45.87 -18.25
N GLU A 79 59.98 46.54 -19.35
CA GLU A 79 58.59 46.59 -19.84
C GLU A 79 58.19 45.31 -20.57
N SER A 80 59.15 44.62 -21.22
CA SER A 80 58.88 43.31 -21.87
C SER A 80 58.59 42.23 -20.83
N GLU A 81 59.40 42.17 -19.76
CA GLU A 81 59.25 41.18 -18.68
C GLU A 81 57.93 41.36 -17.89
N ARG A 82 57.40 42.59 -17.81
CA ARG A 82 56.10 42.83 -17.18
C ARG A 82 54.94 42.37 -18.05
N LYS A 83 55.03 42.57 -19.37
CA LYS A 83 53.99 42.16 -20.30
C LYS A 83 53.93 40.63 -20.43
N GLU A 84 55.08 39.96 -20.46
CA GLU A 84 55.13 38.49 -20.44
C GLU A 84 54.52 37.92 -19.16
N LYS A 85 54.76 38.54 -18.00
CA LYS A 85 54.15 38.10 -16.73
C LYS A 85 52.65 38.38 -16.64
N GLU A 86 52.18 39.48 -17.23
CA GLU A 86 50.75 39.81 -17.29
C GLU A 86 50.01 38.87 -18.25
N GLU A 87 50.62 38.50 -19.39
CA GLU A 87 50.09 37.47 -20.29
C GLU A 87 50.10 36.07 -19.65
N GLU A 88 51.13 35.71 -18.88
CA GLU A 88 51.18 34.43 -18.13
C GLU A 88 50.14 34.38 -17.00
N GLU A 89 49.90 35.49 -16.28
CA GLU A 89 48.84 35.56 -15.26
C GLU A 89 47.43 35.52 -15.88
N GLU A 90 47.21 36.11 -17.06
CA GLU A 90 45.94 36.06 -17.78
C GLU A 90 45.67 34.64 -18.35
N GLU A 91 46.70 33.95 -18.84
CA GLU A 91 46.59 32.55 -19.29
C GLU A 91 46.34 31.57 -18.13
N GLU A 92 46.92 31.81 -16.95
CA GLU A 92 46.66 31.01 -15.73
C GLU A 92 45.25 31.26 -15.17
N GLU A 93 44.73 32.49 -15.26
CA GLU A 93 43.34 32.83 -14.84
C GLU A 93 42.31 32.25 -15.83
N GLU A 94 42.59 32.25 -17.15
CA GLU A 94 41.74 31.57 -18.15
C GLU A 94 41.75 30.03 -17.97
N GLU A 95 42.90 29.42 -17.65
CA GLU A 95 42.97 27.97 -17.35
C GLU A 95 42.20 27.61 -16.05
N GLU A 96 42.26 28.45 -15.00
CA GLU A 96 41.47 28.23 -13.77
C GLU A 96 39.95 28.40 -14.01
N GLU A 97 39.53 29.37 -14.84
CA GLU A 97 38.10 29.52 -15.20
C GLU A 97 37.59 28.34 -16.06
N GLU A 98 38.39 27.82 -17.00
CA GLU A 98 38.01 26.62 -17.77
C GLU A 98 37.94 25.36 -16.89
N GLU A 99 38.83 25.19 -15.89
CA GLU A 99 38.78 24.07 -14.94
C GLU A 99 37.58 24.16 -13.99
N GLU A 100 37.20 25.38 -13.53
CA GLU A 100 35.97 25.58 -12.74
C GLU A 100 34.69 25.33 -13.58
N GLU A 101 34.65 25.73 -14.86
CA GLU A 101 33.51 25.41 -15.74
C GLU A 101 33.41 23.90 -16.03
N GLU A 102 34.52 23.19 -16.23
CA GLU A 102 34.52 21.73 -16.39
C GLU A 102 34.07 21.00 -15.10
N GLU A 103 34.49 21.47 -13.90
CA GLU A 103 34.01 20.90 -12.62
C GLU A 103 32.51 21.17 -12.40
N GLU A 104 31.99 22.35 -12.75
CA GLU A 104 30.54 22.64 -12.66
C GLU A 104 29.72 21.80 -13.66
N GLU A 105 30.21 21.56 -14.88
CA GLU A 105 29.55 20.66 -15.84
C GLU A 105 29.57 19.20 -15.37
N GLU A 106 30.67 18.71 -14.77
CA GLU A 106 30.71 17.36 -14.18
C GLU A 106 29.78 17.20 -12.96
N GLU A 107 29.66 18.23 -12.10
CA GLU A 107 28.71 18.21 -10.97
C GLU A 107 27.24 18.23 -11.46
N GLU A 108 26.91 19.01 -12.51
CA GLU A 108 25.56 18.99 -13.10
C GLU A 108 25.23 17.64 -13.77
N GLU A 109 26.19 17.00 -14.46
CA GLU A 109 25.98 15.66 -15.04
C GLU A 109 25.79 14.58 -13.94
N GLU A 110 26.52 14.66 -12.82
CA GLU A 110 26.36 13.73 -11.68
C GLU A 110 25.02 13.94 -10.95
N GLU A 111 24.55 15.19 -10.79
CA GLU A 111 23.20 15.48 -10.25
C GLU A 111 22.08 14.99 -11.20
N GLU A 112 22.22 15.13 -12.52
CA GLU A 112 21.24 14.59 -13.48
C GLU A 112 21.20 13.04 -13.48
N GLU A 113 22.35 12.37 -13.33
CA GLU A 113 22.41 10.89 -13.25
C GLU A 113 21.82 10.39 -11.91
N GLU A 114 22.04 11.08 -10.79
CA GLU A 114 21.39 10.76 -9.51
C GLU A 114 19.86 10.98 -9.56
N GLU A 115 19.37 12.05 -10.21
CA GLU A 115 17.92 12.25 -10.38
C GLU A 115 17.28 11.19 -11.30
N GLU A 116 17.95 10.74 -12.36
CA GLU A 116 17.46 9.67 -13.24
C GLU A 116 17.45 8.30 -12.52
N GLU A 117 18.45 8.00 -11.69
CA GLU A 117 18.46 6.78 -10.84
C GLU A 117 17.35 6.82 -9.78
N GLU A 118 17.08 7.97 -9.13
CA GLU A 118 15.96 8.10 -8.17
C GLU A 118 14.58 7.96 -8.87
N GLU A 119 14.40 8.50 -10.08
CA GLU A 119 13.15 8.31 -10.85
C GLU A 119 12.96 6.85 -11.29
N GLU A 120 14.03 6.14 -11.71
CA GLU A 120 13.95 4.70 -12.03
C GLU A 120 13.63 3.84 -10.79
N GLU A 121 14.20 4.14 -9.61
CA GLU A 121 13.86 3.43 -8.37
C GLU A 121 12.40 3.70 -7.92
N GLU A 122 11.88 4.92 -8.07
CA GLU A 122 10.46 5.21 -7.78
C GLU A 122 9.52 4.51 -8.76
N GLU A 123 9.84 4.42 -10.06
CA GLU A 123 9.04 3.65 -11.03
C GLU A 123 9.06 2.15 -10.74
N GLU A 124 10.21 1.57 -10.34
CA GLU A 124 10.28 0.15 -9.93
C GLU A 124 9.48 -0.12 -8.64
N GLU A 125 9.50 0.77 -7.64
CA GLU A 125 8.67 0.63 -6.44
C GLU A 125 7.16 0.75 -6.75
N GLU A 126 6.74 1.66 -7.65
CA GLU A 126 5.34 1.74 -8.09
C GLU A 126 4.89 0.48 -8.86
N GLU A 127 5.74 -0.09 -9.72
CA GLU A 127 5.43 -1.35 -10.42
C GLU A 127 5.34 -2.54 -9.44
N GLU A 128 6.22 -2.63 -8.43
CA GLU A 128 6.12 -3.67 -7.38
C GLU A 128 4.85 -3.52 -6.52
N GLU A 129 4.45 -2.29 -6.16
CA GLU A 129 3.18 -2.05 -5.44
C GLU A 129 1.95 -2.41 -6.29
N GLU A 130 1.94 -2.11 -7.60
CA GLU A 130 0.86 -2.52 -8.51
C GLU A 130 0.79 -4.05 -8.68
N GLU A 131 1.93 -4.75 -8.78
CA GLU A 131 1.96 -6.23 -8.83
C GLU A 131 1.48 -6.86 -7.51
N GLU A 132 1.84 -6.30 -6.33
CA GLU A 132 1.33 -6.78 -5.04
C GLU A 132 -0.19 -6.54 -4.89
N GLU A 133 -0.73 -5.40 -5.35
CA GLU A 133 -2.18 -5.14 -5.34
C GLU A 133 -2.94 -6.09 -6.30
N GLU A 134 -2.39 -6.40 -7.49
CA GLU A 134 -3.00 -7.38 -8.41
C GLU A 134 -2.97 -8.80 -7.82
N GLU A 135 -1.88 -9.22 -7.15
CA GLU A 135 -1.82 -10.52 -6.48
C GLU A 135 -2.81 -10.61 -5.30
N GLU A 136 -2.98 -9.55 -4.50
CA GLU A 136 -3.99 -9.51 -3.42
C GLU A 136 -5.44 -9.56 -3.97
N GLU A 137 -5.74 -8.86 -5.08
CA GLU A 137 -7.06 -8.95 -5.73
C GLU A 137 -7.32 -10.36 -6.31
N GLU A 138 -6.33 -11.03 -6.92
CA GLU A 138 -6.48 -12.42 -7.40
C GLU A 138 -6.69 -13.40 -6.23
N GLU A 139 -5.98 -13.25 -5.09
CA GLU A 139 -6.22 -14.08 -3.90
C GLU A 139 -7.61 -13.86 -3.30
N GLU A 140 -8.12 -12.62 -3.24
CA GLU A 140 -9.48 -12.34 -2.78
C GLU A 140 -10.56 -12.94 -3.72
N GLU A 141 -10.36 -12.88 -5.05
CA GLU A 141 -11.27 -13.52 -6.01
C GLU A 141 -11.25 -15.06 -5.88
N GLU A 142 -10.08 -15.69 -5.68
CA GLU A 142 -10.01 -17.14 -5.45
C GLU A 142 -10.67 -17.56 -4.12
N GLU A 143 -10.53 -16.78 -3.04
CA GLU A 143 -11.24 -17.05 -1.76
C GLU A 143 -12.76 -16.89 -1.90
N GLU A 144 -13.25 -15.89 -2.64
CA GLU A 144 -14.70 -15.74 -2.92
C GLU A 144 -15.25 -16.90 -3.77
N GLU A 145 -14.51 -17.38 -4.79
CA GLU A 145 -14.91 -18.56 -5.57
C GLU A 145 -14.93 -19.84 -4.72
N GLU A 146 -13.97 -20.06 -3.83
CA GLU A 146 -13.97 -21.21 -2.90
C GLU A 146 -15.15 -21.15 -1.91
N GLU A 147 -15.49 -19.97 -1.37
CA GLU A 147 -16.67 -19.80 -0.50
C GLU A 147 -17.99 -20.06 -1.24
N GLU A 148 -18.13 -19.61 -2.50
CA GLU A 148 -19.32 -19.90 -3.33
C GLU A 148 -19.44 -21.40 -3.64
N GLU A 149 -18.33 -22.10 -3.94
CA GLU A 149 -18.35 -23.56 -4.16
C GLU A 149 -18.72 -24.34 -2.87
N GLU A 150 -18.23 -23.93 -1.69
CA GLU A 150 -18.62 -24.55 -0.41
C GLU A 150 -20.11 -24.31 -0.09
N GLU A 151 -20.67 -23.12 -0.36
CA GLU A 151 -22.11 -22.86 -0.19
C GLU A 151 -22.97 -23.69 -1.16
N GLU A 152 -22.56 -23.87 -2.41
CA GLU A 152 -23.26 -24.74 -3.37
C GLU A 152 -23.22 -26.22 -2.93
N GLU A 153 -22.08 -26.72 -2.43
CA GLU A 153 -21.99 -28.10 -1.89
C GLU A 153 -22.87 -28.29 -0.64
N GLU A 154 -22.94 -27.31 0.27
CA GLU A 154 -23.85 -27.37 1.44
C GLU A 154 -25.33 -27.35 1.02
N GLU A 155 -25.73 -26.55 0.03
CA GLU A 155 -27.10 -26.56 -0.50
C GLU A 155 -27.45 -27.90 -1.18
N GLU A 156 -26.53 -28.51 -1.94
CA GLU A 156 -26.75 -29.84 -2.54
C GLU A 156 -26.88 -30.94 -1.46
N GLU A 157 -26.06 -30.91 -0.39
CA GLU A 157 -26.19 -31.85 0.73
C GLU A 157 -27.53 -31.69 1.48
N GLU A 158 -28.00 -30.46 1.71
CA GLU A 158 -29.32 -30.22 2.34
C GLU A 158 -30.48 -30.72 1.44
N GLU A 159 -30.42 -30.52 0.11
CA GLU A 159 -31.42 -31.06 -0.82
C GLU A 159 -31.42 -32.60 -0.85
N GLU A 160 -30.26 -33.26 -0.81
CA GLU A 160 -30.18 -34.73 -0.73
C GLU A 160 -30.74 -35.27 0.60
N GLU A 161 -30.48 -34.60 1.73
CA GLU A 161 -31.06 -34.99 3.04
C GLU A 161 -32.59 -34.82 3.06
N GLU A 162 -33.14 -33.75 2.47
CA GLU A 162 -34.60 -33.56 2.35
C GLU A 162 -35.25 -34.62 1.44
N GLU A 163 -34.62 -34.99 0.31
CA GLU A 163 -35.12 -36.08 -0.55
C GLU A 163 -35.09 -37.45 0.17
N GLU A 164 -34.04 -37.76 0.94
CA GLU A 164 -33.98 -39.00 1.73
C GLU A 164 -35.06 -39.03 2.84
N GLU A 165 -35.32 -37.91 3.53
CA GLU A 165 -36.41 -37.83 4.52
C GLU A 165 -37.80 -38.00 3.87
N GLU A 166 -38.05 -37.42 2.68
CA GLU A 166 -39.30 -37.62 1.94
C GLU A 166 -39.49 -39.08 1.48
N GLU A 167 -38.42 -39.75 1.01
CA GLU A 167 -38.49 -41.18 0.66
C GLU A 167 -38.76 -42.08 1.89
N GLU A 168 -38.15 -41.78 3.05
CA GLU A 168 -38.43 -42.53 4.30
C GLU A 168 -39.88 -42.32 4.78
N GLU A 169 -40.44 -41.10 4.68
CA GLU A 169 -41.84 -40.84 5.02
C GLU A 169 -42.81 -41.57 4.06
N GLU A 170 -42.53 -41.61 2.75
CA GLU A 170 -43.33 -42.38 1.78
C GLU A 170 -43.28 -43.90 2.05
N GLU A 171 -42.11 -44.46 2.40
CA GLU A 171 -42.00 -45.88 2.78
C GLU A 171 -42.76 -46.20 4.08
N GLU A 172 -42.72 -45.32 5.10
CA GLU A 172 -43.51 -45.50 6.33
C GLU A 172 -45.03 -45.44 6.06
N GLU A 173 -45.49 -44.52 5.21
CA GLU A 173 -46.92 -44.45 4.81
C GLU A 173 -47.36 -45.71 4.03
N GLU A 174 -46.54 -46.24 3.12
CA GLU A 174 -46.84 -47.50 2.41
C GLU A 174 -46.89 -48.70 3.37
N GLU A 175 -45.97 -48.80 4.35
CA GLU A 175 -46.01 -49.87 5.37
C GLU A 175 -47.26 -49.77 6.26
N GLU A 176 -47.68 -48.57 6.67
CA GLU A 176 -48.93 -48.37 7.44
C GLU A 176 -50.17 -48.76 6.63
N GLU A 177 -50.24 -48.41 5.33
CA GLU A 177 -51.34 -48.83 4.45
C GLU A 177 -51.40 -50.36 4.26
N GLU A 178 -50.25 -51.04 4.10
CA GLU A 178 -50.19 -52.50 4.01
C GLU A 178 -50.64 -53.18 5.33
N GLU A 179 -50.24 -52.65 6.50
CA GLU A 179 -50.71 -53.17 7.80
C GLU A 179 -52.22 -52.98 7.98
N GLU A 180 -52.80 -51.84 7.57
CA GLU A 180 -54.25 -51.61 7.61
C GLU A 180 -55.01 -52.57 6.67
N GLU A 181 -54.51 -52.83 5.45
CA GLU A 181 -55.11 -53.81 4.52
C GLU A 181 -55.05 -55.24 5.08
N GLU A 182 -53.94 -55.66 5.71
CA GLU A 182 -53.84 -56.98 6.37
C GLU A 182 -54.82 -57.12 7.55
N GLU A 183 -54.99 -56.08 8.38
CA GLU A 183 -55.98 -56.08 9.48
C GLU A 183 -57.42 -56.18 8.95
N GLU A 184 -57.77 -55.46 7.87
CA GLU A 184 -59.10 -55.56 7.24
C GLU A 184 -59.36 -56.96 6.64
N GLU A 185 -58.36 -57.58 5.98
CA GLU A 185 -58.49 -58.95 5.47
C GLU A 185 -58.67 -59.98 6.60
N GLU A 186 -57.94 -59.85 7.72
CA GLU A 186 -58.12 -60.72 8.89
C GLU A 186 -59.53 -60.56 9.53
N GLU A 187 -60.05 -59.34 9.63
CA GLU A 187 -61.42 -59.10 10.13
C GLU A 187 -62.49 -59.71 9.20
N GLU A 188 -62.34 -59.60 7.88
CA GLU A 188 -63.26 -60.23 6.90
C GLU A 188 -63.21 -61.77 6.99
N GLU A 189 -62.02 -62.38 7.14
CA GLU A 189 -61.90 -63.84 7.33
C GLU A 189 -62.56 -64.31 8.64
N GLU A 190 -62.42 -63.56 9.75
CA GLU A 190 -63.09 -63.89 11.02
C GLU A 190 -64.63 -63.78 10.89
N GLU A 191 -65.15 -62.76 10.19
CA GLU A 191 -66.60 -62.63 9.95
C GLU A 191 -67.15 -63.78 9.08
N GLU A 192 -66.43 -64.20 8.02
CA GLU A 192 -66.82 -65.36 7.19
C GLU A 192 -66.83 -66.67 8.00
N GLU A 193 -65.83 -66.89 8.87
CA GLU A 193 -65.79 -68.07 9.75
C GLU A 193 -66.98 -68.08 10.74
N GLU A 194 -67.34 -66.93 11.32
CA GLU A 194 -68.51 -66.83 12.22
C GLU A 194 -69.83 -67.09 11.47
N GLU A 195 -70.00 -66.59 10.24
CA GLU A 195 -71.19 -66.87 9.40
C GLU A 195 -71.29 -68.37 9.04
N GLU A 196 -70.18 -69.03 8.69
CA GLU A 196 -70.16 -70.47 8.42
C GLU A 196 -70.53 -71.30 9.67
N GLU A 197 -70.04 -70.93 10.85
CA GLU A 197 -70.42 -71.59 12.11
C GLU A 197 -71.92 -71.42 12.43
N GLU A 198 -72.49 -70.22 12.21
CA GLU A 198 -73.93 -69.99 12.40
C GLU A 198 -74.79 -70.80 11.41
N GLU A 199 -74.40 -70.88 10.13
CA GLU A 199 -75.10 -71.72 9.14
C GLU A 199 -75.04 -73.21 9.50
N GLU A 200 -73.89 -73.73 9.96
CA GLU A 200 -73.77 -75.12 10.43
C GLU A 200 -74.67 -75.39 11.66
N GLU A 201 -74.75 -74.45 12.62
CA GLU A 201 -75.66 -74.58 13.78
C GLU A 201 -77.14 -74.59 13.35
N GLU A 202 -77.56 -73.72 12.40
CA GLU A 202 -78.93 -73.72 11.89
C GLU A 202 -79.28 -75.03 11.14
N GLU A 203 -78.37 -75.57 10.33
CA GLU A 203 -78.56 -76.86 9.66
C GLU A 203 -78.71 -78.02 10.67
N GLU A 204 -77.89 -78.04 11.74
CA GLU A 204 -78.02 -79.03 12.82
C GLU A 204 -79.38 -78.92 13.54
N GLU A 205 -79.87 -77.71 13.82
CA GLU A 205 -81.19 -77.50 14.43
C GLU A 205 -82.34 -77.97 13.52
N GLU A 206 -82.28 -77.70 12.21
CA GLU A 206 -83.29 -78.18 11.24
C GLU A 206 -83.31 -79.72 11.13
N GLU A 207 -82.14 -80.38 11.11
CA GLU A 207 -82.06 -81.85 11.12
C GLU A 207 -82.68 -82.45 12.39
N GLU A 208 -82.44 -81.86 13.57
CA GLU A 208 -83.06 -82.29 14.83
C GLU A 208 -84.59 -82.15 14.81
N GLU A 209 -85.14 -81.06 14.24
CA GLU A 209 -86.59 -80.87 14.11
C GLU A 209 -87.24 -81.88 13.15
N GLU A 210 -86.60 -82.20 12.01
CA GLU A 210 -87.09 -83.22 11.08
C GLU A 210 -87.12 -84.63 11.71
N GLU A 211 -86.11 -84.99 12.51
CA GLU A 211 -86.08 -86.26 13.25
C GLU A 211 -87.24 -86.33 14.28
N GLU A 212 -87.56 -85.22 14.98
CA GLU A 212 -88.69 -85.17 15.92
C GLU A 212 -90.06 -85.31 15.22
N GLU A 213 -90.23 -84.75 14.02
CA GLU A 213 -91.48 -84.88 13.24
C GLU A 213 -91.70 -86.31 12.74
N GLU A 214 -90.67 -87.02 12.26
CA GLU A 214 -90.78 -88.41 11.81
C GLU A 214 -91.19 -89.37 12.96
N GLU A 215 -90.73 -89.14 14.19
CA GLU A 215 -91.13 -89.94 15.36
C GLU A 215 -92.60 -89.72 15.79
N GLY A 216 -93.25 -88.64 15.34
CA GLY A 216 -94.59 -88.22 15.74
C GLY A 216 -95.76 -88.85 14.96
N GLU A 217 -95.53 -89.51 13.81
CA GLU A 217 -96.59 -89.98 12.90
C GLU A 217 -97.00 -91.48 13.06
N ASP A 218 -96.41 -92.24 14.00
CA ASP A 218 -96.66 -93.68 14.25
C ASP A 218 -97.82 -94.03 15.22
#